data_AF-A0A256IF33-F1
#
_entry.id   AF-A0A256IF33-F1
#
_cell.length_a   1.000
_cell.length_b   1.000
_cell.length_c   1.000
_cell.angle_alpha   90.00
_cell.angle_beta   90.00
_cell.angle_gamma   90.00
#
_symmetry.space_group_name_H-M   'P 1'
#
loop_
_entity.id
_entity.type
_entity.pdbx_description
1 polymer ?
#
loop_
_entity_poly.entity_id
_entity_poly.type
_entity_poly.pdbx_seq_one_letter_code
_entity_poly.pdbx_strand_id
1 'polypeptide(L)'
;MDLGLNENFDLSLDDRNDLPLVRGREGFEQRLRLSVTSFFKNVVGDTSRGTARKLIELQAQRIAQQYTEIDRVVQIQTEYDGMRANTINLTIIYDTGDDFTFPISD
;
A
#
# COMPACT_ATOMS: atom_id res chain seq x y z
N MET A 1 -15.80 0.58 -1.08
CA MET A 1 -15.88 0.89 0.37
C MET A 1 -15.54 -0.41 1.06
N ASP A 2 -14.54 -0.39 1.94
CA ASP A 2 -14.06 -1.58 2.65
C ASP A 2 -14.09 -1.33 4.16
N LEU A 3 -14.04 -2.43 4.93
CA LEU A 3 -13.83 -2.37 6.37
C LEU A 3 -12.42 -1.88 6.67
N GLY A 4 -12.30 -0.89 7.55
CA GLY A 4 -11.02 -0.43 8.08
C GLY A 4 -10.41 -1.50 8.99
N LEU A 5 -9.13 -1.76 8.79
CA LEU A 5 -8.36 -2.66 9.62
C LEU A 5 -7.37 -1.87 10.48
N ASN A 6 -7.08 -2.38 11.67
CA ASN A 6 -6.02 -1.81 12.51
C ASN A 6 -4.62 -2.17 11.97
N GLU A 7 -3.58 -1.72 12.66
CA GLU A 7 -2.17 -1.95 12.27
C GLU A 7 -1.76 -3.43 12.17
N ASN A 8 -2.51 -4.32 12.84
CA ASN A 8 -2.34 -5.78 12.87
C ASN A 8 -3.20 -6.51 11.83
N PHE A 9 -3.96 -5.78 11.01
CA PHE A 9 -4.95 -6.30 10.05
C PHE A 9 -6.16 -6.98 10.70
N ASP A 10 -6.48 -6.63 11.94
CA ASP A 10 -7.68 -7.10 12.62
C ASP A 10 -8.82 -6.08 12.49
N LEU A 11 -10.06 -6.57 12.58
CA LEU A 11 -11.24 -5.73 12.73
C LEU A 11 -11.25 -5.16 14.15
N SER A 12 -11.16 -3.84 14.26
CA SER A 12 -11.38 -3.09 15.50
C SER A 12 -12.59 -2.19 15.35
N LEU A 13 -13.33 -2.00 16.43
CA LEU A 13 -14.38 -0.98 16.47
C LEU A 13 -13.74 0.42 16.58
N ASP A 14 -14.43 1.43 16.07
CA ASP A 14 -14.08 2.84 16.24
C ASP A 14 -14.54 3.38 17.61
N ASP A 15 -14.31 4.67 17.84
CA ASP A 15 -14.69 5.36 19.09
C ASP A 15 -16.21 5.34 19.38
N ARG A 16 -17.04 4.96 18.39
CA ARG A 16 -18.49 4.84 18.48
C ARG A 16 -18.97 3.40 18.61
N ASN A 17 -18.05 2.44 18.75
CA ASN A 17 -18.31 1.00 18.70
C ASN A 17 -18.87 0.52 17.33
N ASP A 18 -18.61 1.25 16.25
CA ASP A 18 -19.00 0.86 14.90
C ASP A 18 -17.83 0.24 14.13
N LEU A 19 -18.15 -0.50 13.07
CA LEU A 19 -17.14 -0.99 12.14
C LEU A 19 -16.63 0.18 11.27
N PRO A 20 -15.33 0.52 11.35
CA PRO A 20 -14.79 1.61 10.56
C PRO A 20 -14.87 1.27 9.07
N LEU A 21 -15.20 2.25 8.24
CA LEU A 21 -15.14 2.13 6.79
C LEU A 21 -13.99 2.98 6.25
N VAL A 22 -13.20 2.41 5.35
CA VAL A 22 -12.13 3.12 4.63
C VAL A 22 -12.51 3.38 3.17
N ARG A 23 -12.14 4.56 2.67
CA ARG A 23 -12.40 5.05 1.30
C ARG A 23 -11.27 5.97 0.84
N GLY A 24 -11.22 6.26 -0.46
CA GLY A 24 -10.21 7.14 -1.06
C GLY A 24 -8.78 6.65 -0.80
N ARG A 25 -7.89 7.58 -0.43
CA ARG A 25 -6.47 7.32 -0.14
C ARG A 25 -6.26 6.17 0.85
N GLU A 26 -6.93 6.19 2.00
CA GLU A 26 -6.75 5.16 3.04
C GLU A 26 -7.23 3.78 2.59
N GLY A 27 -8.34 3.72 1.84
CA GLY A 27 -8.84 2.48 1.27
C GLY A 27 -7.88 1.88 0.24
N PHE A 28 -7.26 2.74 -0.58
CA PHE A 28 -6.20 2.34 -1.51
C PHE A 28 -4.98 1.78 -0.76
N GLU A 29 -4.44 2.52 0.21
CA GLU A 29 -3.27 2.11 1.00
C GLU A 29 -3.51 0.77 1.68
N GLN A 30 -4.68 0.57 2.30
CA GLN A 30 -5.03 -0.69 2.96
C GLN A 30 -5.08 -1.86 1.98
N ARG A 31 -5.78 -1.71 0.84
CA ARG A 31 -5.91 -2.78 -0.15
C ARG A 31 -4.58 -3.16 -0.79
N LEU A 32 -3.76 -2.16 -1.09
CA LEU A 32 -2.41 -2.35 -1.61
C LEU A 32 -1.56 -3.12 -0.60
N ARG A 33 -1.56 -2.69 0.66
CA ARG A 33 -0.82 -3.33 1.75
C ARG A 33 -1.25 -4.79 1.94
N LEU A 34 -2.56 -5.07 1.97
CA LEU A 34 -3.10 -6.43 2.06
C LEU A 34 -2.67 -7.31 0.89
N SER A 35 -2.83 -6.81 -0.32
CA SER A 35 -2.58 -7.57 -1.56
C SER A 35 -1.09 -7.89 -1.72
N VAL A 36 -0.22 -6.92 -1.47
CA VAL A 36 1.23 -7.14 -1.52
C VAL A 36 1.70 -8.06 -0.40
N THR A 37 1.16 -7.92 0.82
CA THR A 37 1.52 -8.82 1.95
C THR A 37 1.12 -10.26 1.66
N SER A 38 -0.07 -10.48 1.09
CA SER A 38 -0.54 -11.80 0.67
C SER A 38 0.38 -12.40 -0.41
N PHE A 39 0.75 -11.60 -1.41
CA PHE A 39 1.68 -12.02 -2.45
C PHE A 39 3.08 -12.35 -1.89
N PHE A 40 3.60 -11.52 -0.99
CA PHE A 40 4.89 -11.74 -0.33
C PHE A 40 4.93 -13.09 0.38
N LYS A 41 3.89 -13.43 1.15
CA LYS A 41 3.77 -14.73 1.84
C LYS A 41 3.81 -15.92 0.87
N ASN A 42 3.33 -15.76 -0.35
CA ASN A 42 3.35 -16.82 -1.37
C ASN A 42 4.70 -16.92 -2.10
N VAL A 43 5.47 -15.83 -2.20
CA VAL A 43 6.73 -15.78 -2.95
C VAL A 43 7.94 -16.07 -2.06
N VAL A 44 7.86 -15.72 -0.77
CA VAL A 44 8.96 -15.86 0.19
C VAL A 44 8.99 -17.28 0.73
N GLY A 45 9.89 -18.07 0.16
CA GLY A 45 10.05 -19.50 0.44
C GLY A 45 10.48 -20.23 -0.83
N ASP A 46 9.93 -19.83 -1.98
CA ASP A 46 10.12 -20.51 -3.27
C ASP A 46 11.07 -19.79 -4.23
N THR A 47 11.53 -18.58 -3.89
CA THR A 47 12.25 -17.70 -4.83
C THR A 47 13.48 -17.03 -4.21
N SER A 48 14.53 -16.81 -5.03
CA SER A 48 15.73 -16.09 -4.61
C SER A 48 15.46 -14.62 -4.26
N ARG A 49 16.28 -14.03 -3.38
CA ARG A 49 16.06 -12.67 -2.85
C ARG A 49 15.91 -11.59 -3.93
N GLY A 50 16.77 -11.61 -4.96
CA GLY A 50 16.72 -10.62 -6.04
C GLY A 50 15.47 -10.75 -6.91
N THR A 51 14.99 -11.97 -7.12
CA THR A 51 13.78 -12.23 -7.91
C THR A 51 12.52 -11.91 -7.11
N ALA A 52 12.47 -12.26 -5.82
CA ALA A 52 11.35 -11.90 -4.94
C ALA A 52 11.12 -10.38 -4.93
N ARG A 53 12.20 -9.59 -4.86
CA ARG A 53 12.14 -8.12 -4.91
C ARG A 53 11.44 -7.60 -6.16
N LYS A 54 11.90 -8.02 -7.34
CA LYS A 54 11.31 -7.60 -8.63
C LYS A 54 9.85 -8.05 -8.77
N LEU A 55 9.53 -9.24 -8.28
CA LEU A 55 8.15 -9.75 -8.31
C LEU A 55 7.21 -8.89 -7.46
N ILE A 56 7.67 -8.42 -6.30
CA ILE A 56 6.91 -7.52 -5.43
C ILE A 56 6.71 -6.16 -6.09
N GLU A 57 7.73 -5.59 -6.70
CA GLU A 57 7.62 -4.32 -7.45
C GLU A 57 6.58 -4.44 -8.58
N LEU A 58 6.66 -5.50 -9.38
CA LEU A 58 5.69 -5.76 -10.45
C LEU A 58 4.27 -5.94 -9.92
N GLN A 59 4.12 -6.67 -8.81
CA GLN A 59 2.81 -6.91 -8.22
C GLN A 59 2.22 -5.60 -7.64
N ALA A 60 3.03 -4.83 -6.93
CA ALA A 60 2.63 -3.52 -6.41
C ALA A 60 2.20 -2.58 -7.54
N GLN A 61 2.93 -2.57 -8.66
CA GLN A 61 2.58 -1.76 -9.83
C GLN A 61 1.26 -2.19 -10.47
N ARG A 62 1.05 -3.50 -10.65
CA ARG A 62 -0.21 -4.05 -11.20
C ARG A 62 -1.40 -3.69 -10.33
N ILE A 63 -1.28 -3.86 -9.02
CA ILE A 63 -2.34 -3.55 -8.07
C ILE A 63 -2.63 -2.05 -8.07
N ALA A 64 -1.59 -1.21 -8.05
CA ALA A 64 -1.76 0.23 -8.03
C ALA A 64 -2.48 0.76 -9.28
N GLN A 65 -2.23 0.16 -10.44
CA GLN A 65 -2.94 0.49 -11.70
C GLN A 65 -4.40 0.03 -11.75
N GLN A 66 -4.82 -0.89 -10.86
CA GLN A 66 -6.21 -1.37 -10.81
C GLN A 66 -7.12 -0.44 -10.01
N TYR A 67 -6.57 0.52 -9.27
CA TYR A 67 -7.32 1.41 -8.40
C TYR A 67 -7.48 2.79 -9.01
N THR A 68 -8.71 3.29 -9.00
CA THR A 68 -9.06 4.63 -9.51
C THR A 68 -8.89 5.72 -8.47
N GLU A 69 -8.54 5.36 -7.22
CA GLU A 69 -8.36 6.30 -6.11
C GLU A 69 -7.02 7.08 -6.15
N ILE A 70 -6.12 6.73 -7.07
CA ILE A 70 -4.90 7.47 -7.36
C ILE A 70 -4.87 7.79 -8.86
N ASP A 71 -4.31 8.95 -9.22
CA ASP A 71 -4.17 9.32 -10.63
C ASP A 71 -2.99 8.58 -11.27
N ARG A 72 -1.85 8.59 -10.57
CA ARG A 72 -0.64 7.90 -11.04
C ARG A 72 0.30 7.48 -9.92
N VAL A 73 1.04 6.42 -10.19
CA VAL A 73 2.20 6.03 -9.38
C VAL A 73 3.43 6.75 -9.92
N VAL A 74 4.10 7.51 -9.06
CA VAL A 74 5.34 8.22 -9.39
C VAL A 74 6.54 7.30 -9.29
N GLN A 75 6.60 6.50 -8.21
CA GLN A 75 7.74 5.63 -7.93
C GLN A 75 7.32 4.43 -7.07
N ILE A 76 7.92 3.28 -7.36
CA ILE A 76 7.87 2.09 -6.50
C ILE A 76 9.32 1.67 -6.24
N GLN A 77 9.67 1.50 -4.97
CA GLN A 77 10.99 1.05 -4.55
C GLN A 77 10.85 -0.04 -3.50
N THR A 78 11.65 -1.09 -3.64
CA THR A 78 11.73 -2.15 -2.64
C THR A 78 13.16 -2.39 -2.19
N GLU A 79 13.31 -2.55 -0.87
CA GLU A 79 14.61 -2.79 -0.23
C GLU A 79 14.47 -3.84 0.86
N TYR A 80 15.48 -4.69 1.00
CA TYR A 80 15.53 -5.60 2.14
C TYR A 80 15.85 -4.81 3.40
N ASP A 81 15.15 -5.13 4.48
CA ASP A 81 15.47 -4.58 5.78
C ASP A 81 16.82 -5.15 6.26
N GLY A 82 17.78 -4.27 6.52
CA GLY A 82 19.12 -4.67 6.98
C GLY A 82 19.15 -5.16 8.43
N MET A 83 18.13 -4.85 9.23
CA MET A 83 18.04 -5.23 10.64
C MET A 83 17.08 -6.40 10.87
N ARG A 84 16.09 -6.59 9.99
CA ARG A 84 15.07 -7.65 10.11
C ARG A 84 15.21 -8.68 8.99
N ALA A 85 15.50 -9.92 9.37
CA ALA A 85 15.56 -11.02 8.41
C ALA A 85 14.21 -11.21 7.69
N ASN A 86 14.26 -11.54 6.40
CA ASN A 86 13.09 -11.81 5.56
C ASN A 86 12.02 -10.71 5.58
N THR A 87 12.46 -9.46 5.73
CA THR A 87 11.58 -8.28 5.69
C THR A 87 11.97 -7.44 4.49
N ILE A 88 10.96 -6.98 3.74
CA ILE A 88 11.12 -6.06 2.61
C ILE A 88 10.33 -4.80 2.92
N ASN A 89 11.01 -3.67 2.85
CA ASN A 89 10.41 -2.35 2.89
C ASN A 89 9.99 -1.98 1.47
N LEU A 90 8.69 -1.73 1.29
CA LEU A 90 8.10 -1.26 0.05
C LEU A 90 7.67 0.19 0.24
N THR A 91 8.25 1.07 -0.57
CA THR A 91 7.91 2.50 -0.62
C THR A 91 7.23 2.79 -1.95
N ILE A 92 6.07 3.43 -1.88
CA ILE A 92 5.28 3.81 -3.05
C ILE A 92 4.98 5.30 -2.95
N ILE A 93 5.39 6.04 -3.97
CA ILE A 93 5.09 7.46 -4.14
C ILE A 93 4.03 7.54 -5.23
N TYR A 94 2.91 8.20 -4.94
CA TYR A 94 1.78 8.34 -5.85
C TYR A 94 1.15 9.71 -5.72
N ASP A 95 0.39 10.06 -6.75
CA ASP A 95 -0.36 11.29 -6.89
C ASP A 95 -1.86 10.97 -6.74
N THR A 96 -2.59 11.77 -5.99
CA THR A 96 -4.06 11.62 -5.88
C THR A 96 -4.80 12.43 -6.95
N GLY A 97 -4.10 13.25 -7.72
CA GLY A 97 -4.69 14.08 -8.78
C GLY A 97 -5.41 15.33 -8.28
N ASP A 98 -5.34 15.62 -6.97
CA ASP A 98 -5.91 16.83 -6.39
C ASP A 98 -4.92 18.00 -6.51
N ASP A 99 -5.17 18.90 -7.45
CA ASP A 99 -4.43 20.16 -7.57
C ASP A 99 -5.02 21.21 -6.62
N PHE A 100 -4.24 21.65 -5.63
CA PHE A 100 -4.62 22.71 -4.70
C PHE A 100 -4.01 24.05 -5.13
N THR A 101 -4.85 25.02 -5.47
CA THR A 101 -4.43 26.40 -5.78
C THR A 101 -5.08 27.35 -4.79
N PHE A 102 -4.30 28.25 -4.20
CA PHE A 102 -4.82 29.32 -3.35
C PHE A 102 -4.23 30.68 -3.77
N PRO A 103 -5.03 31.77 -3.72
CA PRO A 103 -4.50 33.09 -3.98
C PRO A 103 -3.62 33.56 -2.82
N ILE A 104 -2.49 34.17 -3.16
CA ILE A 104 -1.65 34.93 -2.24
C ILE A 104 -1.79 36.40 -2.65
N SER A 105 -2.20 37.24 -1.71
CA SER A 105 -2.28 38.70 -1.85
C SER A 105 -1.63 39.34 -0.62
N ASP A 106 -1.02 40.51 -0.79
CA ASP A 106 -0.35 41.27 0.29
C ASP A 106 -1.25 41.56 1.50
#